data_AF-A0A8T2JA87-F1
#
_entry.id   AF-A0A8T2JA87-F1
#
_cell.length_a   1.000
_cell.length_b   1.000
_cell.length_c   1.000
_cell.angle_alpha   90.00
_cell.angle_beta   90.00
_cell.angle_gamma   90.00
#
_symmetry.space_group_name_H-M   'P 1'
#
loop_
_entity.id
_entity.type
_entity.pdbx_description
1 polymer ?
#
loop_
_entity_poly.entity_id
_entity_poly.type
_entity_poly.pdbx_seq_one_letter_code
_entity_poly.pdbx_strand_id
1 'polypeptide(L)'
;MLKLSIMSEEELTHIFGDLDSYIPLHEEFLAKLGEATRADGTVGQIGHILINWLPRLNAYKEYCSNQLAAKALLDQKKLDRRVQDFLQRCIESPFSRKLDLWSFLDIPRSRLVKYPLLLKEILRHTPKDHLDTKSLEEALCLIQGVLADINLKKGESECQYYVDKLEYLDDKQRDLRIESSKALLCHGELKNKNGHKLYLFLFQDVLVLTRPVTRNERHYFQVYRQPIPVQELVLEDLQDGDVRMGGSFRGAFSNSDKEQKDLPDLSEECEENQPPVTNVKDPRRSSTVSGIVEMDLEENELNSTLNAGGDIKDGKTQCSQKEMQKLDKAQQGLKRKETLV
;
A
#
# COMPACT_ATOMS: atom_id res chain seq x y z
N MET A 1 17.45 -12.81 19.25
CA MET A 1 16.45 -12.04 20.02
C MET A 1 15.96 -12.80 21.25
N LEU A 2 15.37 -14.00 21.11
CA LEU A 2 15.00 -14.88 22.24
C LEU A 2 16.18 -15.26 23.14
N LYS A 3 17.25 -15.80 22.56
CA LYS A 3 18.46 -16.20 23.30
C LYS A 3 19.20 -15.04 23.98
N LEU A 4 18.90 -13.81 23.58
CA LEU A 4 19.49 -12.59 24.14
C LEU A 4 18.52 -11.87 25.09
N SER A 5 17.32 -12.41 25.30
CA SER A 5 16.24 -11.84 26.12
C SER A 5 15.91 -10.37 25.77
N ILE A 6 15.99 -10.03 24.48
CA ILE A 6 15.75 -8.67 23.97
C ILE A 6 14.25 -8.44 23.67
N MET A 7 13.53 -9.51 23.27
CA MET A 7 12.09 -9.53 23.06
C MET A 7 11.51 -10.83 23.60
N SER A 8 10.24 -10.79 24.02
CA SER A 8 9.51 -11.99 24.47
C SER A 8 9.13 -12.89 23.29
N GLU A 9 8.78 -14.14 23.59
CA GLU A 9 8.27 -15.09 22.60
C GLU A 9 6.97 -14.61 21.96
N GLU A 10 6.08 -14.01 22.76
CA GLU A 10 4.82 -13.43 22.29
C GLU A 10 5.08 -12.28 21.30
N GLU A 11 6.01 -11.38 21.62
CA GLU A 11 6.37 -10.25 20.75
C GLU A 11 6.97 -10.72 19.42
N LEU A 12 7.80 -11.76 19.46
CA LEU A 12 8.39 -12.33 18.25
C LEU A 12 7.36 -13.08 17.42
N THR A 13 6.47 -13.84 18.06
CA THR A 13 5.35 -14.48 17.37
C THR A 13 4.46 -13.43 16.70
N HIS A 14 4.25 -12.29 17.36
CA HIS A 14 3.48 -11.19 16.79
C HIS A 14 4.20 -10.49 15.62
N ILE A 15 5.53 -10.34 15.65
CA ILE A 15 6.29 -9.68 14.57
C ILE A 15 6.53 -10.61 13.38
N PHE A 16 6.93 -11.85 13.65
CA PHE A 16 7.35 -12.81 12.63
C PHE A 16 6.21 -13.70 12.14
N GLY A 17 5.15 -13.89 12.93
CA GLY A 17 4.12 -14.88 12.62
C GLY A 17 4.71 -16.29 12.47
N ASP A 18 4.03 -17.12 11.68
CA ASP A 18 4.47 -18.49 11.38
C ASP A 18 5.07 -18.57 9.97
N LEU A 19 6.21 -17.89 9.77
CA LEU A 19 6.89 -17.88 8.46
C LEU A 19 7.40 -19.27 8.03
N ASP A 20 7.80 -20.09 9.00
CA ASP A 20 8.34 -21.42 8.74
C ASP A 20 7.27 -22.37 8.15
N SER A 21 5.99 -22.17 8.50
CA SER A 21 4.88 -22.92 7.90
C SER A 21 4.76 -22.76 6.38
N TYR A 22 5.32 -21.69 5.81
CA TYR A 22 5.28 -21.45 4.37
C TYR A 22 6.38 -22.17 3.60
N ILE A 23 7.45 -22.61 4.27
CA ILE A 23 8.59 -23.27 3.62
C ILE A 23 8.13 -24.53 2.86
N PRO A 24 7.40 -25.49 3.48
CA PRO A 24 6.95 -26.69 2.78
C PRO A 24 6.04 -26.38 1.58
N LEU A 25 5.23 -25.32 1.68
CA LEU A 25 4.33 -24.90 0.59
C LEU A 25 5.10 -24.47 -0.66
N HIS A 26 6.24 -23.79 -0.49
CA HIS A 26 7.09 -23.35 -1.60
C HIS A 26 8.06 -24.43 -2.07
N GLU A 27 8.56 -25.28 -1.18
CA GLU A 27 9.39 -26.43 -1.55
C GLU A 27 8.63 -27.42 -2.44
N GLU A 28 7.36 -27.71 -2.11
CA GLU A 28 6.51 -28.57 -2.95
C GLU A 28 6.28 -27.96 -4.34
N PHE A 29 6.06 -26.65 -4.42
CA PHE A 29 5.91 -25.96 -5.70
C PHE A 29 7.19 -26.02 -6.54
N LEU A 30 8.34 -25.78 -5.90
CA LEU A 30 9.64 -25.88 -6.56
C LEU A 30 9.90 -27.30 -7.08
N ALA A 31 9.57 -28.33 -6.29
CA ALA A 31 9.69 -29.73 -6.71
C ALA A 31 8.84 -30.02 -7.95
N LYS A 32 7.56 -29.62 -7.95
CA LYS A 32 6.66 -29.80 -9.11
C LYS A 32 7.14 -29.05 -10.36
N LEU A 33 7.69 -27.85 -10.19
CA LEU A 33 8.32 -27.12 -11.30
C LEU A 33 9.55 -27.86 -11.83
N GLY A 34 10.38 -28.40 -10.94
CA GLY A 34 11.56 -29.20 -11.31
C GLY A 34 11.18 -30.44 -12.12
N GLU A 35 10.15 -31.17 -11.71
CA GLU A 35 9.62 -32.35 -12.42
C GLU A 35 9.08 -32.01 -13.81
N ALA A 36 8.47 -30.83 -13.97
CA ALA A 36 7.93 -30.35 -15.24
C ALA A 36 8.97 -29.69 -16.15
N THR A 37 10.17 -29.40 -15.62
CA THR A 37 11.26 -28.77 -16.36
C THR A 37 11.97 -29.80 -17.23
N ARG A 38 12.00 -29.52 -18.54
CA ARG A 38 12.69 -30.35 -19.53
C ARG A 38 14.21 -30.13 -19.48
N ALA A 39 14.96 -31.00 -20.14
CA ALA A 39 16.42 -30.90 -20.22
C ALA A 39 16.95 -29.60 -20.84
N ASP A 40 16.13 -28.91 -21.64
CA ASP A 40 16.42 -27.60 -22.22
C ASP A 40 16.09 -26.42 -21.29
N GLY A 41 15.61 -26.69 -20.08
CA GLY A 41 15.21 -25.69 -19.09
C GLY A 41 13.79 -25.14 -19.29
N THR A 42 13.04 -25.61 -20.28
CA THR A 42 11.68 -25.15 -20.55
C THR A 42 10.62 -25.97 -19.80
N VAL A 43 9.52 -25.32 -19.43
CA VAL A 43 8.33 -26.00 -18.90
C VAL A 43 7.25 -25.93 -19.96
N GLY A 44 6.80 -27.10 -20.43
CA GLY A 44 5.85 -27.17 -21.55
C GLY A 44 4.44 -26.68 -21.18
N GLN A 45 3.95 -27.02 -19.99
CA GLN A 45 2.66 -26.57 -19.46
C GLN A 45 2.80 -26.34 -17.96
N ILE A 46 2.64 -25.11 -17.49
CA ILE A 46 2.78 -24.72 -16.08
C ILE A 46 1.42 -24.43 -15.44
N GLY A 47 0.39 -24.13 -16.24
CA GLY A 47 -0.91 -23.68 -15.77
C GLY A 47 -1.57 -24.65 -14.78
N HIS A 48 -1.55 -25.95 -15.07
CA HIS A 48 -2.12 -26.97 -14.16
C HIS A 48 -1.40 -27.04 -12.80
N ILE A 49 -0.08 -26.82 -12.76
CA ILE A 49 0.69 -26.77 -11.50
C ILE A 49 0.24 -25.55 -10.69
N LEU A 50 0.09 -24.41 -11.36
CA LEU A 50 -0.33 -23.15 -10.75
C LEU A 50 -1.78 -23.22 -10.23
N ILE A 51 -2.72 -23.76 -11.01
CA ILE A 51 -4.12 -23.93 -10.59
C ILE A 51 -4.22 -24.70 -9.27
N ASN A 52 -3.43 -25.76 -9.10
CA ASN A 52 -3.43 -26.56 -7.88
C ASN A 52 -2.74 -25.87 -6.70
N TRP A 53 -1.74 -25.03 -6.99
CA TRP A 53 -0.90 -24.42 -5.95
C TRP A 53 -1.41 -23.06 -5.46
N LEU A 54 -1.85 -22.18 -6.37
CA LEU A 54 -2.23 -20.79 -6.06
C LEU A 54 -3.30 -20.67 -4.96
N PRO A 55 -4.37 -21.49 -4.92
CA PRO A 55 -5.37 -21.38 -3.85
C PRO A 55 -4.81 -21.56 -2.44
N ARG A 56 -3.70 -22.30 -2.30
CA ARG A 56 -3.03 -22.56 -1.01
C ARG A 56 -2.32 -21.32 -0.47
N LEU A 57 -2.06 -20.31 -1.30
CA LEU A 57 -1.50 -19.03 -0.87
C LEU A 57 -2.45 -18.25 0.06
N ASN A 58 -3.72 -18.65 0.18
CA ASN A 58 -4.60 -18.17 1.24
C ASN A 58 -4.03 -18.37 2.66
N ALA A 59 -3.05 -19.26 2.85
CA ALA A 59 -2.31 -19.40 4.10
C ALA A 59 -1.61 -18.10 4.55
N TYR A 60 -1.32 -17.17 3.62
CA TYR A 60 -0.75 -15.86 3.92
C TYR A 60 -1.76 -14.83 4.46
N LYS A 61 -3.05 -15.14 4.45
CA LYS A 61 -4.13 -14.24 4.86
C LYS A 61 -3.89 -13.67 6.26
N GLU A 62 -3.58 -14.52 7.23
CA GLU A 62 -3.29 -14.12 8.61
C GLU A 62 -1.99 -13.31 8.73
N TYR A 63 -0.94 -13.74 8.05
CA TYR A 63 0.35 -13.04 8.07
C TYR A 63 0.23 -11.61 7.52
N CYS A 64 -0.48 -11.45 6.39
CA CYS A 64 -0.68 -10.16 5.76
C CYS A 64 -1.62 -9.26 6.57
N SER A 65 -2.64 -9.81 7.23
CA SER A 65 -3.57 -9.02 8.04
C SER A 65 -2.96 -8.51 9.35
N ASN A 66 -1.96 -9.22 9.88
CA ASN A 66 -1.24 -8.81 11.09
C ASN A 66 -0.11 -7.78 10.83
N GLN A 67 0.26 -7.51 9.58
CA GLN A 67 1.43 -6.65 9.26
C GLN A 67 1.36 -5.25 9.88
N LEU A 68 0.19 -4.62 9.95
CA LEU A 68 0.06 -3.30 10.56
C LEU A 68 0.43 -3.31 12.05
N ALA A 69 -0.12 -4.27 12.79
CA ALA A 69 0.15 -4.43 14.22
C ALA A 69 1.61 -4.85 14.47
N ALA A 70 2.12 -5.80 13.68
CA ALA A 70 3.51 -6.23 13.71
C ALA A 70 4.49 -5.06 13.48
N LYS A 71 4.23 -4.21 12.48
CA LYS A 71 5.04 -3.01 12.21
C LYS A 71 5.04 -2.04 13.39
N ALA A 72 3.84 -1.73 13.90
CA ALA A 72 3.70 -0.82 15.03
C ALA A 72 4.45 -1.33 16.27
N LEU A 73 4.37 -2.64 16.56
CA LEU A 73 5.11 -3.25 17.66
C LEU A 73 6.62 -3.19 17.42
N LEU A 74 7.10 -3.54 16.22
CA LEU A 74 8.51 -3.48 15.89
C LEU A 74 9.07 -2.05 16.02
N ASP A 75 8.34 -1.05 15.53
CA ASP A 75 8.75 0.35 15.61
C ASP A 75 8.73 0.87 17.06
N GLN A 76 7.77 0.43 17.88
CA GLN A 76 7.82 0.67 19.33
C GLN A 76 9.05 0.03 19.97
N LYS A 77 9.38 -1.22 19.61
CA LYS A 77 10.53 -1.93 20.18
C LYS A 77 11.87 -1.35 19.77
N LYS A 78 11.97 -0.73 18.59
CA LYS A 78 13.17 0.00 18.15
C LYS A 78 13.53 1.19 19.05
N LEU A 79 12.62 1.64 19.93
CA LEU A 79 12.93 2.65 20.95
C LEU A 79 13.85 2.11 22.07
N ASP A 80 13.84 0.80 22.33
CA ASP A 80 14.80 0.17 23.24
C ASP A 80 16.18 0.08 22.55
N ARG A 81 17.19 0.72 23.15
CA ARG A 81 18.57 0.73 22.65
C ARG A 81 19.12 -0.68 22.40
N ARG A 82 18.74 -1.67 23.21
CA ARG A 82 19.20 -3.07 23.02
C ARG A 82 18.66 -3.68 21.73
N VAL A 83 17.41 -3.36 21.38
CA VAL A 83 16.79 -3.78 20.11
C VAL A 83 17.46 -3.05 18.96
N GLN A 84 17.63 -1.73 19.08
CA GLN A 84 18.27 -0.90 18.06
C GLN A 84 19.70 -1.39 17.74
N ASP A 85 20.53 -1.57 18.77
CA ASP A 85 21.91 -2.03 18.62
C ASP A 85 21.98 -3.42 17.98
N PHE A 86 21.07 -4.33 18.37
CA PHE A 86 20.99 -5.66 17.78
C PHE A 86 20.63 -5.59 16.28
N LEU A 87 19.60 -4.82 15.93
CA LEU A 87 19.17 -4.66 14.54
C LEU A 87 20.25 -3.98 13.69
N GLN A 88 20.96 -2.99 14.25
CA GLN A 88 22.06 -2.31 13.57
C GLN A 88 23.20 -3.30 13.23
N ARG A 89 23.57 -4.18 14.17
CA ARG A 89 24.56 -5.23 13.89
C ARG A 89 24.10 -6.22 12.83
N CYS A 90 22.79 -6.52 12.77
CA CYS A 90 22.24 -7.34 11.69
C CYS A 90 22.37 -6.65 10.32
N ILE A 91 22.14 -5.34 10.24
CA ILE A 91 22.30 -4.55 9.01
C ILE A 91 23.77 -4.49 8.57
N GLU A 92 24.71 -4.42 9.51
CA GLU A 92 26.15 -4.40 9.23
C GLU A 92 26.70 -5.77 8.80
N SER A 93 26.01 -6.85 9.14
CA SER A 93 26.36 -8.19 8.67
C SER A 93 26.23 -8.31 7.15
N PRO A 94 27.18 -8.94 6.44
CA PRO A 94 27.09 -9.15 4.99
C PRO A 94 25.85 -9.94 4.58
N PHE A 95 25.25 -10.71 5.49
CA PHE A 95 24.04 -11.49 5.25
C PHE A 95 22.82 -10.62 4.92
N SER A 96 22.68 -9.45 5.55
CA SER A 96 21.50 -8.59 5.37
C SER A 96 21.54 -7.77 4.08
N ARG A 97 22.71 -7.68 3.42
CA ARG A 97 22.93 -6.79 2.26
C ARG A 97 22.50 -5.34 2.53
N LYS A 98 22.64 -4.88 3.78
CA LYS A 98 22.23 -3.55 4.26
C LYS A 98 20.71 -3.28 4.27
N LEU A 99 19.88 -4.32 4.16
CA LEU A 99 18.43 -4.19 4.32
C LEU A 99 18.04 -4.24 5.80
N ASP A 100 17.01 -3.49 6.17
CA ASP A 100 16.44 -3.52 7.51
C ASP A 100 15.53 -4.75 7.70
N LEU A 101 15.20 -5.07 8.96
CA LEU A 101 14.38 -6.25 9.26
C LEU A 101 13.00 -6.20 8.56
N TRP A 102 12.38 -5.00 8.50
CA TRP A 102 11.06 -4.87 7.89
C TRP A 102 11.07 -5.19 6.40
N SER A 103 12.14 -4.82 5.69
CA SER A 103 12.32 -5.17 4.28
C SER A 103 12.21 -6.67 4.01
N PHE A 104 12.69 -7.52 4.94
CA PHE A 104 12.57 -8.97 4.82
C PHE A 104 11.17 -9.49 5.17
N LEU A 105 10.54 -8.92 6.22
CA LEU A 105 9.18 -9.27 6.62
C LEU A 105 8.14 -8.87 5.57
N ASP A 106 8.45 -7.90 4.72
CA ASP A 106 7.56 -7.48 3.65
C ASP A 106 7.68 -8.34 2.36
N ILE A 107 8.71 -9.18 2.26
CA ILE A 107 8.95 -10.04 1.08
C ILE A 107 7.75 -10.94 0.76
N PRO A 108 7.14 -11.66 1.72
CA PRO A 108 6.01 -12.54 1.41
C PRO A 108 4.83 -11.78 0.79
N ARG A 109 4.47 -10.62 1.35
CA ARG A 109 3.40 -9.76 0.80
C ARG A 109 3.76 -9.28 -0.62
N SER A 110 4.95 -8.74 -0.81
CA SER A 110 5.40 -8.23 -2.11
C SER A 110 5.58 -9.34 -3.15
N ARG A 111 5.82 -10.59 -2.74
CA ARG A 111 5.91 -11.74 -3.64
C ARG A 111 4.54 -12.17 -4.16
N LEU A 112 3.50 -12.16 -3.33
CA LEU A 112 2.14 -12.55 -3.71
C LEU A 112 1.62 -11.69 -4.88
N VAL A 113 1.85 -10.38 -4.82
CA VAL A 113 1.40 -9.43 -5.85
C VAL A 113 2.18 -9.53 -7.17
N LYS A 114 3.32 -10.23 -7.19
CA LYS A 114 4.11 -10.46 -8.42
C LYS A 114 3.55 -11.60 -9.28
N TYR A 115 2.87 -12.59 -8.69
CA TYR A 115 2.35 -13.73 -9.45
C TYR A 115 1.39 -13.34 -10.59
N PRO A 116 0.43 -12.41 -10.42
CA PRO A 116 -0.39 -11.95 -11.54
C PRO A 116 0.43 -11.33 -12.67
N LEU A 117 1.50 -10.60 -12.37
CA LEU A 117 2.36 -9.96 -13.37
C LEU A 117 3.14 -11.01 -14.17
N LEU A 118 3.71 -11.99 -13.48
CA LEU A 118 4.43 -13.11 -14.09
C LEU A 118 3.51 -13.96 -14.98
N LEU A 119 2.31 -14.29 -14.48
CA LEU A 119 1.31 -15.06 -15.23
C LEU A 119 0.84 -14.32 -16.49
N LYS A 120 0.58 -13.01 -16.39
CA LYS A 120 0.22 -12.17 -17.55
C LYS A 120 1.31 -12.17 -18.61
N GLU A 121 2.57 -12.10 -18.20
CA GLU A 121 3.70 -12.11 -19.12
C GLU A 121 3.86 -13.47 -19.82
N ILE A 122 3.71 -14.59 -19.08
CA ILE A 122 3.71 -15.93 -19.65
C ILE A 122 2.56 -16.08 -20.66
N LEU A 123 1.34 -15.68 -20.28
CA LEU A 123 0.16 -15.77 -21.14
C LEU A 123 0.33 -14.93 -22.41
N ARG A 124 0.94 -13.73 -22.32
CA ARG A 124 1.20 -12.84 -23.46
C ARG A 124 2.07 -13.51 -24.55
N HIS A 125 3.01 -14.36 -24.14
CA HIS A 125 3.91 -15.08 -25.05
C HIS A 125 3.44 -16.52 -25.35
N THR A 126 2.29 -16.94 -24.83
CA THR A 126 1.72 -18.25 -25.10
C THR A 126 0.79 -18.19 -26.32
N PRO A 127 0.99 -19.02 -27.37
CA PRO A 127 0.10 -19.04 -28.52
C PRO A 127 -1.35 -19.37 -28.13
N LYS A 128 -2.34 -18.74 -28.79
CA LYS A 128 -3.76 -18.94 -28.44
C LYS A 128 -4.23 -20.39 -28.48
N ASP A 129 -3.70 -21.16 -29.42
CA ASP A 129 -4.04 -22.58 -29.61
C ASP A 129 -3.22 -23.53 -28.71
N HIS A 130 -2.34 -22.99 -27.87
CA HIS A 130 -1.56 -23.78 -26.93
C HIS A 130 -2.44 -24.36 -25.82
N LEU A 131 -2.15 -25.60 -25.41
CA LEU A 131 -2.94 -26.32 -24.40
C LEU A 131 -2.98 -25.62 -23.04
N ASP A 132 -1.93 -24.86 -22.71
CA ASP A 132 -1.80 -24.17 -21.42
C ASP A 132 -2.55 -22.83 -21.34
N THR A 133 -3.02 -22.28 -22.47
CA THR A 133 -3.65 -20.93 -22.51
C THR A 133 -4.84 -20.83 -21.54
N LYS A 134 -5.77 -21.80 -21.60
CA LYS A 134 -6.94 -21.83 -20.71
C LYS A 134 -6.53 -22.00 -19.25
N SER A 135 -5.54 -22.85 -18.98
CA SER A 135 -5.04 -23.10 -17.64
C SER A 135 -4.36 -21.86 -17.04
N LEU A 136 -3.67 -21.07 -17.85
CA LEU A 136 -3.03 -19.82 -17.46
C LEU A 136 -4.06 -18.71 -17.19
N GLU A 137 -5.12 -18.62 -18.00
CA GLU A 137 -6.25 -17.70 -17.76
C GLU A 137 -6.97 -18.04 -16.44
N GLU A 138 -7.22 -19.32 -16.18
CA GLU A 138 -7.79 -19.79 -14.92
C GLU A 138 -6.87 -19.51 -13.74
N ALA A 139 -5.58 -19.82 -13.85
CA ALA A 139 -4.58 -19.50 -12.83
C ALA A 139 -4.54 -18.01 -12.51
N LEU A 140 -4.66 -17.14 -13.52
CA LEU A 140 -4.71 -15.69 -13.33
C LEU A 140 -5.95 -15.25 -12.53
N CYS A 141 -7.12 -15.82 -12.83
CA CYS A 141 -8.34 -15.58 -12.07
C CYS A 141 -8.18 -16.04 -10.61
N LEU A 142 -7.62 -17.23 -10.38
CA LEU A 142 -7.41 -17.78 -9.05
C LEU A 142 -6.51 -16.90 -8.18
N ILE A 143 -5.34 -16.47 -8.69
CA ILE A 143 -4.45 -15.60 -7.91
C ILE A 143 -5.07 -14.23 -7.63
N GLN A 144 -5.84 -13.67 -8.55
CA GLN A 144 -6.56 -12.43 -8.32
C GLN A 144 -7.59 -12.59 -7.19
N GLY A 145 -8.32 -13.71 -7.18
CA GLY A 145 -9.24 -14.05 -6.09
C GLY A 145 -8.53 -14.17 -4.74
N VAL A 146 -7.41 -14.90 -4.69
CA VAL A 146 -6.60 -15.02 -3.45
C VAL A 146 -6.12 -13.66 -2.95
N LEU A 147 -5.63 -12.80 -3.85
CA LEU A 147 -5.17 -11.46 -3.47
C LEU A 147 -6.33 -10.58 -2.97
N ALA A 148 -7.49 -10.65 -3.61
CA ALA A 148 -8.69 -9.92 -3.17
C ALA A 148 -9.11 -10.36 -1.76
N ASP A 149 -9.11 -11.66 -1.50
CA ASP A 149 -9.40 -12.27 -0.20
C ASP A 149 -8.43 -11.82 0.90
N ILE A 150 -7.12 -11.82 0.60
CA ILE A 150 -6.08 -11.36 1.52
C ILE A 150 -6.24 -9.86 1.79
N ASN A 151 -6.50 -9.07 0.75
CA ASN A 151 -6.68 -7.63 0.87
C ASN A 151 -7.92 -7.26 1.70
N LEU A 152 -9.04 -7.96 1.49
CA LEU A 152 -10.24 -7.80 2.29
C LEU A 152 -9.93 -8.04 3.78
N LYS A 153 -9.30 -9.18 4.10
CA LYS A 153 -8.96 -9.50 5.49
C LYS A 153 -7.97 -8.51 6.09
N LYS A 154 -6.99 -8.04 5.32
CA LYS A 154 -6.06 -6.99 5.75
C LYS A 154 -6.81 -5.70 6.09
N GLY A 155 -7.73 -5.25 5.25
CA GLY A 155 -8.55 -4.05 5.50
C GLY A 155 -9.43 -4.19 6.74
N GLU A 156 -10.04 -5.36 6.96
CA GLU A 156 -10.81 -5.64 8.18
C GLU A 156 -9.94 -5.57 9.44
N SER A 157 -8.75 -6.18 9.40
CA SER A 157 -7.81 -6.15 10.52
C SER A 157 -7.24 -4.75 10.79
N GLU A 158 -7.01 -3.96 9.75
CA GLU A 158 -6.63 -2.55 9.88
C GLU A 158 -7.74 -1.71 10.52
N CYS A 159 -8.98 -1.91 10.07
CA CYS A 159 -10.15 -1.27 10.68
C CYS A 159 -10.23 -1.59 12.17
N GLN A 160 -10.16 -2.88 12.53
CA GLN A 160 -10.20 -3.32 13.92
C GLN A 160 -9.03 -2.74 14.74
N TYR A 161 -7.81 -2.74 14.17
CA TYR A 161 -6.62 -2.19 14.82
C TYR A 161 -6.85 -0.73 15.25
N TYR A 162 -7.44 0.09 14.39
CA TYR A 162 -7.70 1.50 14.73
C TYR A 162 -8.88 1.67 15.68
N VAL A 163 -9.93 0.84 15.57
CA VAL A 163 -11.04 0.82 16.53
C VAL A 163 -10.54 0.55 17.95
N ASP A 164 -9.66 -0.45 18.12
CA ASP A 164 -9.06 -0.81 19.42
C ASP A 164 -8.17 0.29 20.01
N LYS A 165 -7.76 1.26 19.18
CA LYS A 165 -6.92 2.41 19.56
C LYS A 165 -7.70 3.66 19.89
N LEU A 166 -9.02 3.66 19.72
CA LEU A 166 -9.88 4.79 20.08
C LEU A 166 -10.08 4.86 21.59
N GLU A 167 -9.82 6.03 22.16
CA GLU A 167 -10.12 6.35 23.56
C GLU A 167 -11.32 7.32 23.63
N TYR A 168 -12.31 7.00 24.46
CA TYR A 168 -13.52 7.79 24.64
C TYR A 168 -13.45 8.52 25.99
N LEU A 169 -13.80 9.81 26.00
CA LEU A 169 -13.89 10.62 27.24
C LEU A 169 -15.26 10.51 27.91
N ASP A 170 -16.30 10.26 27.11
CA ASP A 170 -17.69 10.14 27.54
C ASP A 170 -18.31 8.92 26.83
N ASP A 171 -19.10 8.13 27.54
CA ASP A 171 -19.81 6.97 26.99
C ASP A 171 -20.73 7.33 25.83
N LYS A 172 -21.25 8.57 25.79
CA LYS A 172 -22.05 9.07 24.67
C LYS A 172 -21.29 9.10 23.35
N GLN A 173 -19.95 9.19 23.40
CA GLN A 173 -19.10 9.18 22.20
C GLN A 173 -18.93 7.78 21.61
N ARG A 174 -19.33 6.72 22.34
CA ARG A 174 -19.33 5.37 21.79
C ARG A 174 -20.48 5.23 20.81
N ASP A 175 -20.15 4.76 19.62
CA ASP A 175 -21.08 4.61 18.52
C ASP A 175 -20.99 3.20 17.97
N LEU A 176 -22.13 2.50 17.91
CA LEU A 176 -22.20 1.13 17.44
C LEU A 176 -21.67 0.98 16.00
N ARG A 177 -21.76 2.03 15.16
CA ARG A 177 -21.22 2.02 13.79
C ARG A 177 -19.72 1.88 13.75
N ILE A 178 -19.01 2.38 14.78
CA ILE A 178 -17.57 2.20 14.91
C ILE A 178 -17.27 0.74 15.26
N GLU A 179 -17.96 0.20 16.27
CA GLU A 179 -17.76 -1.18 16.75
C GLU A 179 -18.13 -2.23 15.70
N SER A 180 -19.15 -1.96 14.86
CA SER A 180 -19.56 -2.85 13.77
C SER A 180 -18.81 -2.63 12.46
N SER A 181 -17.90 -1.64 12.40
CA SER A 181 -17.22 -1.29 11.15
C SER A 181 -16.24 -2.38 10.72
N LYS A 182 -16.30 -2.75 9.45
CA LYS A 182 -15.37 -3.70 8.82
C LYS A 182 -14.40 -3.04 7.85
N ALA A 183 -14.62 -1.77 7.53
CA ALA A 183 -13.78 -1.03 6.60
C ALA A 183 -13.43 0.35 7.15
N LEU A 184 -12.15 0.67 7.10
CA LEU A 184 -11.62 2.02 7.25
C LEU A 184 -11.32 2.55 5.85
N LEU A 185 -12.06 3.57 5.42
CA LEU A 185 -11.97 4.11 4.06
C LEU A 185 -10.76 5.05 3.92
N CYS A 186 -10.54 5.91 4.93
CA CYS A 186 -9.34 6.74 4.99
C CYS A 186 -9.08 7.22 6.43
N HIS A 187 -7.85 7.62 6.69
CA HIS A 187 -7.48 8.27 7.95
C HIS A 187 -6.27 9.18 7.78
N GLY A 188 -6.11 10.20 8.63
CA GLY A 188 -4.99 11.12 8.51
C GLY A 188 -5.05 12.37 9.40
N GLU A 189 -3.95 13.14 9.40
CA GLU A 189 -3.86 14.41 10.14
C GLU A 189 -4.51 15.55 9.33
N LEU A 190 -5.49 16.21 9.94
CA LEU A 190 -6.08 17.45 9.45
C LEU A 190 -5.64 18.63 10.33
N LYS A 191 -5.53 19.80 9.71
CA LYS A 191 -5.26 21.06 10.43
C LYS A 191 -6.39 22.02 10.23
N ASN A 192 -6.89 22.58 11.33
CA ASN A 192 -7.84 23.67 11.24
C ASN A 192 -7.15 25.00 10.88
N LYS A 193 -7.96 26.03 10.62
CA LYS A 193 -7.50 27.41 10.31
C LYS A 193 -6.64 28.02 11.43
N ASN A 194 -6.81 27.54 12.66
CA ASN A 194 -6.07 27.99 13.84
C ASN A 194 -4.77 27.18 14.06
N GLY A 195 -4.42 26.28 13.13
CA GLY A 195 -3.24 25.42 13.23
C GLY A 195 -3.39 24.21 14.16
N HIS A 196 -4.55 24.01 14.78
CA HIS A 196 -4.79 22.82 15.60
C HIS A 196 -4.84 21.57 14.73
N LYS A 197 -4.05 20.59 15.12
CA LYS A 197 -3.99 19.27 14.49
C LYS A 197 -5.08 18.36 15.08
N LEU A 198 -5.88 17.78 14.22
CA LEU A 198 -6.78 16.67 14.53
C LEU A 198 -6.36 15.47 13.69
N TYR A 199 -6.75 14.28 14.13
CA TYR A 199 -6.59 13.07 13.35
C TYR A 199 -7.96 12.49 13.05
N LEU A 200 -8.22 12.18 11.80
CA LEU A 200 -9.52 11.76 11.30
C LEU A 200 -9.48 10.28 10.95
N PHE A 201 -10.58 9.59 11.22
CA PHE A 201 -10.87 8.24 10.73
C PHE A 201 -12.23 8.27 10.04
N LEU A 202 -12.29 7.87 8.77
CA LEU A 202 -13.53 7.67 8.04
C LEU A 202 -13.76 6.16 7.94
N PHE A 203 -14.59 5.64 8.83
CA PHE A 203 -15.10 4.28 8.76
C PHE A 203 -16.26 4.21 7.75
N GLN A 204 -16.68 2.99 7.38
CA GLN A 204 -17.74 2.75 6.39
C GLN A 204 -19.01 3.60 6.60
N ASP A 205 -19.43 3.81 7.85
CA ASP A 205 -20.72 4.45 8.19
C ASP A 205 -20.56 5.67 9.11
N VAL A 206 -19.33 6.00 9.53
CA VAL A 206 -19.09 7.04 10.55
C VAL A 206 -17.72 7.70 10.42
N LEU A 207 -17.71 9.02 10.57
CA LEU A 207 -16.54 9.86 10.66
C LEU A 207 -16.18 10.15 12.12
N VAL A 208 -14.94 9.87 12.50
CA VAL A 208 -14.44 10.06 13.87
C VAL A 208 -13.29 11.07 13.86
N LEU A 209 -13.47 12.16 14.60
CA LEU A 209 -12.44 13.15 14.84
C LEU A 209 -11.75 12.88 16.16
N THR A 210 -10.43 12.80 16.15
CA THR A 210 -9.61 12.43 17.30
C THR A 210 -8.43 13.36 17.50
N ARG A 211 -7.79 13.23 18.66
CA ARG A 211 -6.48 13.79 18.96
C ARG A 211 -5.52 12.65 19.28
N PRO A 212 -4.33 12.61 18.68
CA PRO A 212 -3.32 11.64 19.04
C PRO A 212 -2.87 11.90 20.48
N VAL A 213 -2.88 10.85 21.30
CA VAL A 213 -2.44 10.88 22.69
C VAL A 213 -1.48 9.72 22.94
N THR A 214 -0.53 9.90 23.86
CA THR A 214 0.39 8.85 24.28
C THR A 214 0.12 8.52 25.74
N ARG A 215 -0.15 7.25 26.04
CA ARG A 215 -0.40 6.73 27.39
C ARG A 215 0.46 5.49 27.61
N ASN A 216 1.27 5.47 28.67
CA ASN A 216 2.16 4.34 28.98
C ASN A 216 2.98 3.87 27.75
N GLU A 217 3.60 4.82 27.04
CA GLU A 217 4.39 4.56 25.83
C GLU A 217 3.62 3.95 24.65
N ARG A 218 2.28 3.89 24.73
CA ARG A 218 1.40 3.45 23.64
C ARG A 218 0.67 4.64 23.05
N HIS A 219 0.57 4.65 21.73
CA HIS A 219 -0.22 5.63 20.99
C HIS A 219 -1.68 5.22 20.96
N TYR A 220 -2.56 6.19 21.22
CA TYR A 220 -4.02 6.10 21.14
C TYR A 220 -4.59 7.34 20.46
N PHE A 221 -5.87 7.26 20.10
CA PHE A 221 -6.60 8.34 19.45
C PHE A 221 -7.80 8.71 20.31
N GLN A 222 -7.68 9.81 21.05
CA GLN A 222 -8.75 10.29 21.90
C GLN A 222 -9.84 10.96 21.06
N VAL A 223 -11.06 10.45 21.15
CA VAL A 223 -12.23 10.99 20.44
C VAL A 223 -12.52 12.41 20.91
N TYR A 224 -12.45 13.36 19.96
CA TYR A 224 -12.55 14.79 20.24
C TYR A 224 -14.00 15.28 20.31
N ARG A 225 -14.89 14.72 19.47
CA ARG A 225 -16.31 15.10 19.36
C ARG A 225 -17.18 13.87 19.14
N GLN A 226 -18.49 14.06 19.16
CA GLN A 226 -19.43 13.00 18.78
C GLN A 226 -19.12 12.50 17.36
N PRO A 227 -19.04 11.18 17.15
CA PRO A 227 -18.90 10.61 15.82
C PRO A 227 -20.02 11.10 14.89
N ILE A 228 -19.66 11.41 13.64
CA ILE A 228 -20.59 11.98 12.68
C ILE A 228 -20.98 10.89 11.68
N PRO A 229 -22.26 10.54 11.56
CA PRO A 229 -22.71 9.54 10.59
C PRO A 229 -22.38 9.97 9.16
N VAL A 230 -21.96 9.04 8.30
CA VAL A 230 -21.65 9.37 6.91
C VAL A 230 -22.86 9.98 6.18
N GLN A 231 -24.08 9.57 6.55
CA GLN A 231 -25.33 10.09 5.98
C GLN A 231 -25.60 11.56 6.34
N GLU A 232 -24.92 12.08 7.36
CA GLU A 232 -25.02 13.48 7.82
C GLU A 232 -23.87 14.35 7.28
N LEU A 233 -22.87 13.75 6.61
CA LEU A 233 -21.77 14.48 5.99
C LEU A 233 -22.24 15.20 4.73
N VAL A 234 -21.79 16.44 4.55
CA VAL A 234 -22.09 17.26 3.39
C VAL A 234 -20.78 17.75 2.80
N LEU A 235 -20.43 17.26 1.61
CA LEU A 235 -19.25 17.70 0.89
C LEU A 235 -19.49 19.04 0.18
N GLU A 236 -18.73 20.08 0.53
CA GLU A 236 -18.71 21.36 -0.18
C GLU A 236 -17.27 21.71 -0.59
N ASP A 237 -17.04 21.85 -1.89
CA ASP A 237 -15.78 22.37 -2.43
C ASP A 237 -15.74 23.88 -2.23
N LEU A 238 -14.79 24.35 -1.41
CA LEU A 238 -14.56 25.77 -1.20
C LEU A 238 -13.52 26.30 -2.18
N GLN A 239 -13.78 27.46 -2.77
CA GLN A 239 -12.78 28.15 -3.58
C GLN A 239 -11.60 28.63 -2.72
N ASP A 240 -10.43 28.73 -3.35
CA ASP A 240 -9.25 29.30 -2.71
C ASP A 240 -9.53 30.75 -2.29
N GLY A 241 -9.37 31.04 -1.00
CA GLY A 241 -9.70 32.35 -0.41
C GLY A 241 -11.07 32.46 0.27
N ASP A 242 -12.04 31.59 0.00
CA ASP A 242 -13.36 31.66 0.63
C ASP A 242 -13.34 31.15 2.08
N VAL A 243 -13.78 31.98 3.03
CA VAL A 243 -13.88 31.64 4.46
C VAL A 243 -15.33 31.82 4.90
N ARG A 244 -16.13 30.76 4.88
CA ARG A 244 -17.37 30.72 5.66
C ARG A 244 -17.04 30.40 7.12
N MET A 245 -17.57 31.20 8.04
CA MET A 245 -17.46 31.00 9.48
C MET A 245 -18.57 30.04 9.92
N GLY A 246 -18.22 28.77 10.12
CA GLY A 246 -19.12 27.75 10.66
C GLY A 246 -18.84 26.36 10.07
N GLY A 247 -18.53 25.39 10.94
CA GLY A 247 -18.58 23.94 10.64
C GLY A 247 -17.57 23.32 9.67
N SER A 248 -17.02 24.07 8.71
CA SER A 248 -16.29 23.51 7.57
C SER A 248 -14.80 23.21 7.84
N PHE A 249 -14.38 21.95 7.63
CA PHE A 249 -12.98 21.52 7.55
C PHE A 249 -12.43 21.85 6.15
N ARG A 250 -11.25 22.48 6.06
CA ARG A 250 -10.74 23.11 4.82
C ARG A 250 -9.74 22.21 4.09
N GLY A 251 -9.93 22.06 2.78
CA GLY A 251 -9.01 21.35 1.90
C GLY A 251 -7.85 22.16 1.35
N ALA A 252 -6.77 21.45 1.03
CA ALA A 252 -5.51 22.00 0.56
C ALA A 252 -5.06 21.35 -0.75
N PHE A 253 -5.75 21.66 -1.84
CA PHE A 253 -5.28 21.40 -3.19
C PHE A 253 -4.85 22.72 -3.85
N SER A 254 -3.75 23.31 -3.39
CA SER A 254 -3.12 24.39 -4.14
C SER A 254 -2.27 23.78 -5.26
N ASN A 255 -2.77 23.85 -6.50
CA ASN A 255 -1.95 23.64 -7.69
C ASN A 255 -1.02 24.87 -7.82
N SER A 256 0.24 24.73 -7.42
CA SER A 256 1.23 25.78 -7.60
C SER A 256 1.98 25.57 -8.91
N ASP A 257 1.35 25.90 -10.03
CA ASP A 257 2.06 26.25 -11.26
C ASP A 257 2.27 27.75 -11.25
N LYS A 258 3.51 28.17 -10.99
CA LYS A 258 3.92 29.56 -11.17
C LYS A 258 4.20 29.79 -12.65
N GLU A 259 3.41 30.68 -13.23
CA GLU A 259 3.74 31.42 -14.45
C GLU A 259 5.18 31.93 -14.41
N GLN A 260 5.89 31.75 -15.53
CA GLN A 260 6.95 32.67 -15.91
C GLN A 260 6.75 33.03 -17.38
N LYS A 261 6.33 34.29 -17.59
CA LYS A 261 6.36 34.99 -18.87
C LYS A 261 7.80 35.20 -19.30
N ASP A 262 8.09 34.94 -20.58
CA ASP A 262 8.76 35.88 -21.49
C ASP A 262 8.50 35.46 -22.96
N LEU A 263 8.09 36.43 -23.78
CA LEU A 263 7.73 36.42 -25.22
C LEU A 263 9.04 36.33 -26.09
N PRO A 264 9.06 36.08 -27.43
CA PRO A 264 8.01 36.53 -28.33
C PRO A 264 7.64 35.78 -29.64
N ASP A 265 6.41 36.11 -30.06
CA ASP A 265 5.96 36.48 -31.41
C ASP A 265 6.18 35.50 -32.58
N LEU A 266 5.09 34.90 -33.07
CA LEU A 266 4.75 34.90 -34.49
C LEU A 266 3.21 34.81 -34.66
N SER A 267 2.70 35.80 -35.37
CA SER A 267 1.39 35.94 -36.00
C SER A 267 0.88 34.69 -36.73
N GLU A 268 -0.41 34.41 -36.61
CA GLU A 268 -1.31 34.25 -37.76
C GLU A 268 -2.78 34.39 -37.32
N GLU A 269 -3.50 35.24 -38.04
CA GLU A 269 -4.90 35.59 -37.86
C GLU A 269 -5.82 34.44 -38.27
N CYS A 270 -6.99 34.32 -37.64
CA CYS A 270 -8.26 34.10 -38.35
C CYS A 270 -9.45 34.51 -37.46
N GLU A 271 -10.17 35.50 -37.97
CA GLU A 271 -11.48 36.03 -37.57
C GLU A 271 -12.54 34.92 -37.39
N GLU A 272 -13.27 34.94 -36.27
CA GLU A 272 -14.59 35.57 -36.09
C GLU A 272 -15.75 34.61 -36.41
N ASN A 273 -16.55 34.29 -35.38
CA ASN A 273 -18.01 34.50 -35.34
C ASN A 273 -18.66 33.75 -34.16
N GLN A 274 -19.13 34.51 -33.18
CA GLN A 274 -20.26 34.20 -32.28
C GLN A 274 -21.56 34.77 -32.93
N PRO A 275 -22.82 34.55 -32.46
CA PRO A 275 -23.26 34.30 -31.07
C PRO A 275 -24.47 33.29 -30.99
N PRO A 276 -25.44 33.37 -30.04
CA PRO A 276 -25.47 32.59 -28.79
C PRO A 276 -26.76 31.75 -28.59
N VAL A 277 -27.02 31.37 -27.33
CA VAL A 277 -28.31 31.00 -26.67
C VAL A 277 -28.67 29.51 -26.52
N THR A 278 -28.68 28.99 -25.28
CA THR A 278 -29.88 28.69 -24.44
C THR A 278 -29.60 27.62 -23.37
N ASN A 279 -30.05 27.93 -22.14
CA ASN A 279 -30.15 27.02 -21.01
C ASN A 279 -31.22 25.95 -21.23
N VAL A 280 -30.95 24.69 -20.88
CA VAL A 280 -31.94 23.75 -20.34
C VAL A 280 -31.29 22.84 -19.29
N LYS A 281 -31.88 22.83 -18.09
CA LYS A 281 -31.70 21.85 -17.01
C LYS A 281 -32.45 20.56 -17.36
N ASP A 282 -31.88 19.37 -17.07
CA ASP A 282 -32.46 18.32 -16.19
C ASP A 282 -31.69 16.97 -16.25
N PRO A 283 -31.90 16.03 -15.30
CA PRO A 283 -30.79 15.48 -14.50
C PRO A 283 -30.61 13.95 -14.60
N ARG A 284 -29.68 13.45 -13.77
CA ARG A 284 -29.49 12.06 -13.30
C ARG A 284 -28.93 11.07 -14.33
N ARG A 285 -27.62 10.81 -14.19
CA ARG A 285 -27.07 9.47 -14.37
C ARG A 285 -26.43 9.00 -13.07
N SER A 286 -27.05 7.98 -12.49
CA SER A 286 -26.44 7.11 -11.50
C SER A 286 -25.22 6.44 -12.12
N SER A 287 -24.07 6.56 -11.48
CA SER A 287 -22.93 5.68 -11.73
C SER A 287 -22.52 5.05 -10.41
N THR A 288 -22.96 3.82 -10.22
CA THR A 288 -22.41 2.88 -9.25
C THR A 288 -20.92 2.70 -9.55
N VAL A 289 -20.05 3.33 -8.79
CA VAL A 289 -18.62 3.03 -8.83
C VAL A 289 -18.39 1.87 -7.88
N SER A 290 -18.31 0.68 -8.44
CA SER A 290 -17.71 -0.48 -7.79
C SER A 290 -16.25 -0.15 -7.52
N GLY A 291 -15.91 0.02 -6.24
CA GLY A 291 -14.55 0.31 -5.81
C GLY A 291 -13.60 -0.81 -6.23
N ILE A 292 -12.70 -0.50 -7.15
CA ILE A 292 -11.48 -1.27 -7.38
C ILE A 292 -10.53 -0.81 -6.28
N VAL A 293 -10.21 -1.70 -5.34
CA VAL A 293 -9.17 -1.44 -4.36
C VAL A 293 -7.84 -1.68 -5.07
N GLU A 294 -7.16 -0.59 -5.42
CA GLU A 294 -5.78 -0.62 -5.92
C GLU A 294 -4.87 -1.05 -4.77
N MET A 295 -4.13 -2.14 -4.98
CA MET A 295 -3.00 -2.47 -4.12
C MET A 295 -1.87 -1.49 -4.46
N ASP A 296 -1.57 -0.58 -3.54
CA ASP A 296 -0.35 0.22 -3.63
C ASP A 296 0.87 -0.72 -3.62
N LEU A 297 1.49 -0.82 -4.80
CA LEU A 297 2.78 -1.47 -5.01
C LEU A 297 3.87 -0.46 -4.64
N GLU A 298 4.42 -0.56 -3.44
CA GLU A 298 5.74 0.01 -3.20
C GLU A 298 6.76 -0.84 -3.99
N GLU A 299 7.25 -0.28 -5.10
CA GLU A 299 8.33 -0.87 -5.89
C GLU A 299 9.64 -0.82 -5.11
N ASN A 300 9.95 -1.90 -4.39
CA ASN A 300 11.32 -2.18 -3.99
C ASN A 300 12.04 -2.86 -5.16
N GLU A 301 12.90 -2.10 -5.85
CA GLU A 301 13.82 -2.63 -6.86
C GLU A 301 14.77 -3.65 -6.22
N LEU A 302 14.47 -4.93 -6.42
CA LEU A 302 15.36 -6.05 -6.09
C LEU A 302 16.24 -6.35 -7.31
N ASN A 303 17.39 -5.67 -7.40
CA ASN A 303 18.47 -6.12 -8.28
C ASN A 303 19.19 -7.31 -7.66
N SER A 304 18.82 -8.53 -8.07
CA SER A 304 19.58 -9.75 -7.76
C SER A 304 20.50 -10.10 -8.93
N THR A 305 21.77 -9.69 -8.85
CA THR A 305 22.83 -10.23 -9.71
C THR A 305 23.25 -11.59 -9.15
N LEU A 306 22.98 -12.65 -9.92
CA LEU A 306 23.59 -13.97 -9.72
C LEU A 306 25.04 -13.89 -10.22
N ASN A 307 26.02 -14.04 -9.31
CA ASN A 307 27.41 -14.27 -9.70
C ASN A 307 27.79 -15.72 -9.41
N ALA A 308 27.94 -16.50 -10.49
CA ALA A 308 28.78 -17.69 -10.52
C ALA A 308 30.21 -17.25 -10.89
N GLY A 309 31.22 -17.85 -10.24
CA GLY A 309 32.61 -17.43 -10.31
C GLY A 309 33.31 -17.67 -11.65
N GLY A 310 34.36 -16.88 -11.88
CA GLY A 310 35.36 -17.07 -12.95
C GLY A 310 36.30 -15.87 -13.06
N ASP A 311 37.58 -16.05 -12.73
CA ASP A 311 38.67 -15.09 -12.91
C ASP A 311 38.96 -14.78 -14.39
N ILE A 312 39.40 -13.55 -14.69
CA ILE A 312 40.56 -13.12 -15.54
C ILE A 312 40.37 -11.72 -16.17
N LYS A 313 41.23 -10.79 -15.73
CA LYS A 313 41.93 -9.63 -16.37
C LYS A 313 41.23 -8.52 -17.20
N ASP A 314 41.57 -7.29 -16.77
CA ASP A 314 41.91 -6.04 -17.48
C ASP A 314 41.04 -5.50 -18.64
N GLY A 315 40.57 -4.26 -18.46
CA GLY A 315 40.11 -3.40 -19.55
C GLY A 315 39.35 -2.16 -19.09
N LYS A 316 40.03 -1.00 -19.05
CA LYS A 316 39.42 0.33 -18.87
C LYS A 316 38.32 0.58 -19.90
N THR A 317 37.18 1.14 -19.50
CA THR A 317 36.51 2.24 -20.22
C THR A 317 35.58 2.99 -19.28
N GLN A 318 35.85 4.29 -19.17
CA GLN A 318 35.16 5.30 -18.38
C GLN A 318 34.31 6.11 -19.37
N CYS A 319 32.98 6.00 -19.33
CA CYS A 319 32.08 7.04 -19.87
C CYS A 319 30.62 6.78 -19.44
N SER A 320 29.89 7.86 -19.15
CA SER A 320 28.42 7.93 -18.99
C SER A 320 27.80 7.44 -17.67
N GLN A 321 28.21 8.04 -16.55
CA GLN A 321 27.45 8.03 -15.28
C GLN A 321 26.95 9.42 -14.84
N LYS A 322 26.85 10.39 -15.75
CA LYS A 322 26.49 11.78 -15.39
C LYS A 322 25.20 12.33 -15.99
N GLU A 323 24.41 11.54 -16.69
CA GLU A 323 23.14 12.03 -17.28
C GLU A 323 21.87 11.34 -16.76
N MET A 324 21.98 10.35 -15.88
CA MET A 324 20.81 9.68 -15.26
C MET A 324 20.60 10.03 -13.77
N GLN A 325 21.35 11.00 -13.23
CA GLN A 325 21.17 11.53 -11.87
C GLN A 325 20.41 12.87 -11.82
N LYS A 326 19.83 13.31 -12.95
CA LYS A 326 19.04 14.56 -13.02
C LYS A 326 17.55 14.37 -13.27
N LEU A 327 17.05 13.14 -13.45
CA LEU A 327 15.61 12.86 -13.45
C LEU A 327 15.08 12.24 -12.16
N ASP A 328 15.95 11.83 -11.23
CA ASP A 328 15.57 11.11 -10.00
C ASP A 328 15.32 12.02 -8.77
N LYS A 329 15.36 13.34 -8.98
CA LYS A 329 15.03 14.35 -7.95
C LYS A 329 13.66 15.03 -8.15
N ALA A 330 12.86 14.54 -9.09
CA ALA A 330 11.54 15.10 -9.40
C ALA A 330 10.36 14.28 -8.85
N GLN A 331 10.56 13.16 -8.15
CA GLN A 331 9.47 12.33 -7.63
C GLN A 331 9.41 12.15 -6.10
N GLN A 332 10.23 12.87 -5.34
CA GLN A 332 10.03 13.04 -3.89
C GLN A 332 9.25 14.33 -3.62
N GLY A 333 7.92 14.28 -3.70
CA GLY A 333 7.14 15.42 -3.24
C GLY A 333 5.71 15.54 -3.71
N LEU A 334 4.87 14.52 -3.59
CA LEU A 334 3.42 14.74 -3.57
C LEU A 334 2.76 13.92 -2.47
N LYS A 335 2.85 14.42 -1.24
CA LYS A 335 1.82 14.14 -0.23
C LYS A 335 0.53 14.78 -0.73
N ARG A 336 -0.31 14.01 -1.41
CA ARG A 336 -1.68 14.43 -1.76
C ARG A 336 -2.42 14.72 -0.45
N LYS A 337 -2.79 16.00 -0.29
CA LYS A 337 -3.58 16.49 0.82
C LYS A 337 -5.03 16.41 0.40
N GLU A 338 -5.71 15.36 0.81
CA GLU A 338 -7.12 15.18 0.49
C GLU A 338 -7.96 15.59 1.68
N THR A 339 -9.08 16.25 1.41
CA THR A 339 -9.95 16.84 2.43
C THR A 339 -11.37 16.59 2.04
N LEU A 340 -12.11 15.99 2.96
CA LEU A 340 -13.54 15.77 2.87
C LEU A 340 -14.18 16.47 4.07
N VAL A 341 -15.33 17.09 3.81
CA VAL A 341 -16.15 17.91 4.71
C VAL A 341 -17.03 17.03 5.58
#